data_AF-A0A4Y1Q8J0-F1
#
_entry.id   AF-A0A4Y1Q8J0-F1
#
_cell.length_a   1.000
_cell.length_b   1.000
_cell.length_c   1.000
_cell.angle_alpha   90.00
_cell.angle_beta   90.00
_cell.angle_gamma   90.00
#
_symmetry.space_group_name_H-M   'P 1'
#
loop_
_entity.id
_entity.type
_entity.pdbx_description
1 polymer ?
#
loop_
_entity_poly.entity_id
_entity_poly.type
_entity_poly.pdbx_seq_one_letter_code
_entity_poly.pdbx_strand_id
1 'polypeptide(L)' 'YADALEVIPITLAENAGLNPIQILTELRNRHALGDRNAGINVRTGLISNILEEEVVQPLLVSTSAIELATETVCLLL' A
#
# COMPACT_ATOMS: atom_id res chain seq x y z
N TYR A 1 0.10 -13.47 -5.96
CA TYR A 1 1.18 -12.45 -5.90
C TYR A 1 0.59 -11.06 -5.67
N ALA A 2 -0.25 -10.52 -6.56
CA ALA A 2 -0.86 -9.19 -6.38
C ALA A 2 -1.64 -9.03 -5.06
N ASP A 3 -2.49 -10.00 -4.71
CA ASP A 3 -3.26 -9.96 -3.45
C ASP A 3 -2.37 -9.91 -2.21
N ALA A 4 -1.14 -10.44 -2.27
CA ALA A 4 -0.21 -10.41 -1.15
C ALA A 4 0.32 -9.00 -0.87
N LEU A 5 0.37 -8.12 -1.88
CA LEU A 5 0.81 -6.73 -1.71
C LEU A 5 -0.21 -5.89 -0.93
N GLU A 6 -1.46 -6.35 -0.83
CA GLU A 6 -2.52 -5.65 -0.09
C GLU A 6 -2.32 -5.70 1.43
N VAL A 7 -1.41 -6.56 1.91
CA VAL A 7 -1.01 -6.59 3.31
C VAL A 7 -0.48 -5.23 3.77
N ILE A 8 0.17 -4.46 2.89
CA ILE A 8 0.76 -3.16 3.22
C ILE A 8 -0.33 -2.13 3.57
N PRO A 9 -1.30 -1.82 2.68
CA PRO A 9 -2.37 -0.89 3.01
C PRO A 9 -3.30 -1.42 4.13
N ILE A 10 -3.52 -2.73 4.22
CA ILE A 10 -4.30 -3.32 5.33
C ILE A 10 -3.62 -3.04 6.67
N THR A 11 -2.32 -3.33 6.77
CA THR A 11 -1.55 -3.13 8.01
C THR A 11 -1.52 -1.64 8.41
N LEU A 12 -1.42 -0.73 7.44
CA LEU A 12 -1.49 0.71 7.71
C LEU A 12 -2.87 1.13 8.23
N ALA A 13 -3.95 0.62 7.64
CA ALA A 13 -5.31 0.90 8.09
C ALA A 13 -5.57 0.37 9.51
N GLU A 14 -5.13 -0.86 9.80
CA GLU A 14 -5.24 -1.47 11.13
C GLU A 14 -4.49 -0.68 12.19
N ASN A 15 -3.23 -0.31 11.93
CA ASN A 15 -2.41 0.47 12.85
C ASN A 15 -2.96 1.89 13.07
N ALA A 16 -3.69 2.44 12.09
CA ALA A 16 -4.37 3.72 12.21
C ALA A 16 -5.77 3.61 12.86
N GLY A 17 -6.23 2.40 13.22
CA GLY A 17 -7.56 2.17 13.80
C GLY A 17 -8.71 2.34 12.80
N LEU A 18 -8.43 2.27 11.50
CA LEU A 18 -9.40 2.40 10.42
C LEU A 18 -9.98 1.03 10.04
N ASN A 19 -11.13 1.02 9.37
CA ASN A 19 -11.69 -0.21 8.82
C ASN A 19 -10.92 -0.64 7.55
N PRO A 20 -10.15 -1.75 7.58
CA PRO A 20 -9.27 -2.10 6.46
C PRO A 20 -10.04 -2.47 5.19
N ILE A 21 -11.23 -3.07 5.33
CA ILE A 21 -12.07 -3.47 4.19
C ILE A 21 -12.54 -2.23 3.44
N GLN A 22 -13.02 -1.21 4.17
CA GLN A 22 -13.49 0.03 3.56
C GLN A 22 -12.35 0.79 2.88
N ILE A 23 -11.21 0.93 3.56
CA ILE A 23 -10.03 1.60 3.02
C ILE A 23 -9.53 0.89 1.75
N LEU A 24 -9.37 -0.43 1.79
CA LEU A 24 -8.89 -1.19 0.63
C LEU A 24 -9.86 -1.10 -0.56
N THR A 25 -11.17 -1.14 -0.31
CA THR A 25 -12.19 -1.02 -1.35
C THR A 25 -12.13 0.35 -2.03
N GLU A 26 -12.06 1.43 -1.26
CA GLU A 26 -11.93 2.79 -1.79
C GLU A 26 -10.59 2.98 -2.53
N LEU A 27 -9.51 2.44 -1.98
CA LEU A 27 -8.16 2.53 -2.58
C LEU A 27 -8.12 1.85 -3.95
N ARG A 28 -8.72 0.65 -4.06
CA ARG A 28 -8.84 -0.09 -5.32
C ARG A 28 -9.68 0.68 -6.33
N ASN A 29 -10.81 1.26 -5.90
CA ASN A 29 -11.68 2.03 -6.78
C ASN A 29 -10.95 3.23 -7.39
N ARG A 30 -10.23 4.02 -6.59
CA ARG A 30 -9.46 5.17 -7.10
C ARG A 30 -8.34 4.77 -8.05
N HIS A 31 -7.59 3.72 -7.72
CA HIS A 31 -6.56 3.19 -8.61
C HIS A 31 -7.14 2.66 -9.93
N ALA A 32 -8.32 2.03 -9.89
CA ALA A 32 -9.02 1.57 -11.09
C ALA A 32 -9.49 2.74 -11.98
N LEU A 33 -9.81 3.89 -11.38
CA LEU A 33 -10.12 5.14 -12.08
C LEU A 33 -8.89 5.88 -12.62
N GLY A 34 -7.68 5.35 -12.37
CA GLY A 34 -6.41 5.88 -12.91
C GLY A 34 -5.65 6.79 -11.94
N ASP A 35 -6.12 6.97 -10.70
CA ASP A 35 -5.40 7.73 -9.68
C ASP A 35 -4.27 6.86 -9.09
N ARG A 36 -3.06 7.04 -9.62
CA ARG A 36 -1.86 6.27 -9.24
C ARG A 36 -1.23 6.73 -7.92
N ASN A 37 -1.59 7.92 -7.46
CA ASN A 37 -0.99 8.53 -6.26
C ASN A 37 -1.92 8.42 -5.05
N ALA A 38 -3.08 7.77 -5.21
CA ALA A 38 -3.98 7.48 -4.12
C ALA A 38 -3.29 6.60 -3.06
N GLY A 39 -3.36 7.01 -1.80
CA GLY A 39 -2.86 6.19 -0.70
C GLY A 39 -3.46 6.61 0.64
N ILE A 40 -3.08 5.86 1.68
CA ILE A 40 -3.67 6.01 3.01
C ILE A 40 -2.98 7.14 3.76
N ASN A 41 -3.74 8.18 4.10
CA ASN A 41 -3.29 9.19 5.04
C ASN A 41 -3.71 8.80 6.46
N VAL A 42 -2.74 8.30 7.23
CA VAL A 42 -2.97 7.84 8.61
C VAL A 42 -3.33 8.98 9.58
N ARG A 43 -3.04 10.24 9.24
CA ARG A 43 -3.38 11.41 10.08
C ARG A 43 -4.84 11.82 9.93
N THR A 44 -5.37 11.75 8.71
CA THR A 44 -6.76 12.13 8.40
C THR A 44 -7.70 10.93 8.40
N GLY A 45 -7.16 9.72 8.31
CA GLY A 45 -7.93 8.47 8.24
C GLY A 45 -8.59 8.24 6.87
N LEU A 46 -8.18 8.99 5.85
CA LEU A 46 -8.79 8.98 4.52
C LEU A 46 -7.76 8.67 3.44
N ILE A 47 -8.27 8.39 2.23
CA ILE A 47 -7.42 8.27 1.05
C ILE A 47 -7.17 9.66 0.48
N SER A 48 -5.91 10.01 0.29
CA SER A 48 -5.48 11.27 -0.33
C SER A 48 -4.36 11.03 -1.35
N ASN A 49 -3.98 12.09 -2.07
CA ASN A 49 -2.85 12.06 -2.97
C ASN A 49 -1.55 12.10 -2.13
N ILE A 50 -0.84 10.99 -2.08
CA ILE A 50 0.35 10.81 -1.25
C ILE A 50 1.52 11.69 -1.71
N LEU A 51 1.55 12.06 -3.00
CA LEU A 51 2.55 12.97 -3.52
C LEU A 51 2.33 14.41 -3.02
N GLU A 52 1.07 14.83 -2.90
CA GLU A 52 0.71 16.13 -2.29
C GLU A 52 0.94 16.16 -0.78
N GLU A 53 0.86 15.01 -0.12
CA GLU A 53 1.18 14.86 1.32
C GLU A 53 2.68 14.74 1.60
N GLU A 54 3.54 14.81 0.58
CA GLU A 54 5.00 14.66 0.66
C GLU A 54 5.47 13.32 1.26
N VAL A 55 4.63 12.28 1.20
CA VAL A 55 4.96 10.94 1.72
C VAL A 55 5.59 10.10 0.61
N VAL A 56 6.88 10.30 0.37
CA VAL A 56 7.63 9.58 -0.67
C VAL A 56 8.67 8.65 -0.09
N GLN A 57 8.99 7.58 -0.84
CA GLN A 57 10.07 6.67 -0.50
C GLN A 57 11.02 6.48 -1.69
N PRO A 58 12.31 6.19 -1.44
CA PRO A 58 13.24 5.86 -2.51
C PRO A 58 12.79 4.63 -3.28
N LEU A 59 12.93 4.65 -4.61
CA LEU A 59 12.59 3.52 -5.48
C LEU A 59 13.22 2.20 -5.01
N LEU A 60 14.48 2.28 -4.56
CA LEU A 60 15.25 1.14 -4.08
C LEU A 60 14.55 0.38 -2.95
N VAL A 61 13.81 1.07 -2.08
CA VAL A 61 13.11 0.43 -0.95
C VAL A 61 12.05 -0.54 -1.46
N SER A 62 11.21 -0.09 -2.40
CA SER A 62 10.14 -0.92 -2.95
C SER A 62 10.66 -2.05 -3.82
N THR A 63 11.66 -1.78 -4.67
CA THR A 63 12.22 -2.82 -5.56
C THR A 63 12.93 -3.91 -4.77
N SER A 64 13.81 -3.53 -3.84
CA SER A 64 14.55 -4.51 -3.03
C SER A 64 13.63 -5.31 -2.11
N ALA A 65 12.59 -4.70 -1.53
CA ALA A 65 11.63 -5.43 -0.71
C ALA A 65 10.92 -6.53 -1.50
N ILE A 66 10.48 -6.22 -2.73
CA ILE A 66 9.83 -7.18 -3.63
C ILE A 66 10.78 -8.30 -4.04
N GLU A 67 12.01 -7.95 -4.47
CA GLU A 67 13.01 -8.91 -4.92
C GLU A 67 13.39 -9.89 -3.80
N LEU A 68 13.78 -9.36 -2.63
CA LEU A 68 14.21 -10.17 -1.49
C LEU A 68 13.09 -11.05 -0.93
N ALA A 69 11.87 -10.52 -0.85
CA ALA A 69 10.72 -11.31 -0.39
C ALA A 69 10.42 -12.47 -1.35
N THR A 70 10.50 -12.22 -2.66
CA THR A 70 10.26 -13.25 -3.69
C THR A 70 11.36 -14.31 -3.65
N GLU A 71 12.63 -13.90 -3.61
CA GLU A 71 13.78 -14.83 -3.54
C GLU A 71 13.71 -15.71 -2.28
N THR A 72 13.43 -15.10 -1.12
CA THR A 72 13.35 -15.83 0.14
C THR A 72 12.24 -16.89 0.12
N VAL A 73 11.06 -16.57 -0.42
CA VAL A 73 9.95 -17.52 -0.52
C VAL A 73 10.27 -18.65 -1.52
N CYS A 74 10.90 -18.32 -2.65
CA CYS A 74 11.33 -19.33 -3.64
C CYS A 74 12.38 -20.31 -3.09
N LEU A 75 13.19 -19.90 -2.10
CA LEU A 75 14.17 -20.80 -1.45
C LEU A 75 13.51 -21.76 -0.43
N LEU A 76 12.35 -21.38 0.11
CA LEU A 76 11.64 -22.15 1.14
C LEU A 76 10.62 -23.15 0.57
N LEU A 77 10.11 -22.90 -0.63
CA LEU A 77 9.15 -23.74 -1.35
C LEU A 77 9.86 -24.79 -2.24
#